data_AF-A0A1B2YWL3-F1
#
_entry.id   AF-A0A1B2YWL3-F1
#
_cell.length_a   1.000
_cell.length_b   1.000
_cell.length_c   1.000
_cell.angle_alpha   90.00
_cell.angle_beta   90.00
_cell.angle_gamma   90.00
#
_symmetry.space_group_name_H-M   'P 1'
#
loop_
_entity.id
_entity.type
_entity.pdbx_description
1 polymer ?
#
loop_
_entity_poly.entity_id
_entity_poly.type
_entity_poly.pdbx_seq_one_letter_code
_entity_poly.pdbx_strand_id
1 'polypeptide(L)' 'MNVILFSKLMLILRVAFLFYFGRELYLSSFKNPKYKVVWFLIVLVFPIYGYSVYLSIRRRLLKKRVFNPMFNTIK' A
#
# COMPACT_ATOMS: atom_id res chain seq x y z
N MET A 1 -2.49 17.47 30.20
CA MET A 1 -2.29 18.11 28.87
C MET A 1 -1.55 17.21 27.88
N ASN A 2 -0.46 16.53 28.28
CA ASN A 2 0.33 15.66 27.37
C ASN A 2 -0.43 14.46 26.76
N VAL A 3 -1.37 13.85 27.49
CA VAL A 3 -2.12 12.68 27.00
C VAL A 3 -3.02 13.03 25.80
N ILE A 4 -3.65 14.21 25.82
CA ILE A 4 -4.54 14.68 24.75
C ILE A 4 -3.74 15.05 23.50
N LEU A 5 -2.54 15.61 23.68
CA LEU A 5 -1.62 15.90 22.57
C LEU A 5 -1.14 14.60 21.92
N PHE A 6 -0.73 13.63 22.75
CA PHE A 6 -0.27 12.32 22.28
C PHE A 6 -1.35 11.56 21.51
N SER A 7 -2.61 11.58 21.99
CA SER A 7 -3.72 10.91 21.29
C SER A 7 -4.01 11.54 19.93
N LYS A 8 -3.96 12.88 19.82
CA LYS A 8 -4.09 13.59 18.54
C LYS A 8 -2.96 13.23 17.57
N LEU A 9 -1.72 13.17 18.06
CA LEU A 9 -0.56 12.80 17.25
C LEU A 9 -0.67 11.37 16.70
N MET A 10 -1.11 10.43 17.55
CA MET A 10 -1.39 9.05 17.13
C MET A 10 -2.49 8.97 16.07
N LEU A 11 -3.53 9.81 16.17
CA LEU A 11 -4.60 9.87 15.19
C LEU A 11 -4.10 10.39 13.84
N ILE A 12 -3.29 11.45 13.83
CA ILE A 12 -2.68 11.99 12.60
C ILE A 12 -1.79 10.94 11.93
N LEU A 13 -0.95 10.24 12.70
CA LEU A 13 -0.10 9.16 12.19
C LEU A 13 -0.92 8.03 11.55
N ARG A 14 -2.04 7.63 12.17
CA ARG A 14 -2.94 6.62 11.59
C ARG A 14 -3.55 7.07 10.26
N VAL A 15 -3.99 8.32 10.17
CA VAL A 15 -4.56 8.89 8.94
C VAL A 15 -3.50 8.99 7.84
N ALA A 16 -2.30 9.48 8.17
CA ALA A 16 -1.18 9.56 7.24
C ALA A 16 -0.78 8.17 6.72
N PHE A 17 -0.77 7.16 7.59
CA PHE A 17 -0.49 5.78 7.22
C PHE A 17 -1.54 5.20 6.27
N LEU A 18 -2.83 5.42 6.54
CA LEU A 18 -3.91 4.99 5.64
C LEU A 18 -3.81 5.67 4.27
N PHE A 19 -3.49 6.96 4.23
CA PHE A 19 -3.28 7.68 2.98
C PHE A 19 -2.09 7.12 2.19
N TYR A 20 -0.96 6.89 2.86
CA TYR A 20 0.22 6.28 2.26
C TYR A 20 -0.10 4.91 1.67
N PHE A 21 -0.78 4.06 2.45
CA PHE A 21 -1.15 2.72 2.02
C PHE A 21 -2.16 2.74 0.86
N GLY A 22 -3.16 3.61 0.92
CA GLY A 22 -4.13 3.81 -0.17
C GLY A 22 -3.45 4.24 -1.47
N ARG A 23 -2.49 5.17 -1.40
CA ARG A 23 -1.67 5.57 -2.56
C ARG A 23 -0.84 4.41 -3.09
N GLU A 24 -0.23 3.62 -2.22
CA GLU A 24 0.55 2.44 -2.62
C GLU A 24 -0.32 1.41 -3.35
N LEU A 25 -1.51 1.12 -2.82
CA LEU A 25 -2.47 0.26 -3.48
C LEU A 25 -2.83 0.86 -4.84
N TYR A 26 -3.21 2.15 -4.90
CA TYR A 26 -3.60 2.82 -6.14
C TYR A 26 -2.57 2.62 -7.26
N LEU A 27 -1.29 2.90 -6.98
CA LEU A 27 -0.17 2.77 -7.92
C LEU A 27 0.21 1.31 -8.26
N SER A 28 -0.18 0.36 -7.41
CA SER A 28 0.18 -1.04 -7.60
C SER A 28 -0.75 -1.73 -8.61
N SER A 29 -0.14 -2.33 -9.65
CA SER A 29 -0.84 -3.16 -10.63
C SER A 29 -1.06 -4.57 -10.09
N PHE A 30 -2.23 -4.80 -9.46
CA PHE A 30 -2.65 -6.12 -9.00
C PHE A 30 -3.03 -7.02 -10.19
N LYS A 31 -2.80 -8.33 -10.03
CA LYS A 31 -3.29 -9.33 -11.01
C LYS A 31 -4.82 -9.34 -11.09
N ASN A 32 -5.49 -9.15 -9.95
CA ASN A 32 -6.95 -9.07 -9.86
C ASN A 32 -7.35 -7.82 -9.04
N PRO A 33 -8.22 -6.93 -9.56
CA PRO A 33 -8.62 -5.71 -8.86
C PRO A 33 -9.34 -5.97 -7.53
N LYS A 34 -10.00 -7.12 -7.36
CA LYS A 34 -10.68 -7.49 -6.11
C LYS A 34 -9.71 -7.58 -4.93
N TYR A 35 -8.47 -8.03 -5.16
CA TYR A 35 -7.45 -8.11 -4.11
C TYR A 35 -7.06 -6.73 -3.55
N LYS A 36 -7.19 -5.67 -4.36
CA LYS A 36 -6.89 -4.30 -3.94
C LYS A 36 -7.79 -3.87 -2.79
N VAL A 37 -9.10 -4.14 -2.91
CA VAL A 37 -10.12 -3.79 -1.92
C VAL A 37 -9.98 -4.66 -0.67
N VAL A 38 -9.74 -5.96 -0.85
CA VAL A 38 -9.52 -6.89 0.27
C VAL A 38 -8.31 -6.46 1.12
N TRP A 39 -7.19 -6.11 0.48
CA TRP A 39 -6.00 -5.64 1.20
C TRP A 39 -6.21 -4.29 1.87
N PHE A 40 -7.00 -3.40 1.28
CA PHE A 40 -7.40 -2.16 1.92
C PHE A 40 -8.17 -2.43 3.22
N LEU A 41 -9.17 -3.32 3.18
CA LEU A 41 -9.95 -3.70 4.37
C LEU A 41 -9.09 -4.39 5.43
N ILE A 42 -8.18 -5.28 5.05
CA ILE A 42 -7.29 -5.96 5.99
C ILE A 42 -6.42 -4.95 6.73
N VAL A 43 -5.81 -3.98 6.04
CA VAL A 43 -4.97 -2.96 6.68
C VAL A 43 -5.80 -1.95 7.48
N LEU A 44 -7.05 -1.72 7.10
CA LEU A 44 -7.95 -0.86 7.86
C LEU A 44 -8.30 -1.46 9.23
N VAL A 45 -8.51 -2.78 9.31
CA VAL A 45 -8.79 -3.50 10.57
C VAL A 45 -7.50 -3.81 11.34
N PHE A 46 -6.46 -4.25 10.63
CA PHE A 46 -5.16 -4.64 11.18
C PHE A 46 -4.07 -3.73 10.57
N PRO A 47 -3.79 -2.55 11.15
CA PRO A 47 -2.92 -1.54 10.54
C PRO A 47 -1.50 -2.04 10.27
N ILE A 48 -0.60 -1.91 11.23
CA ILE A 48 0.82 -2.24 11.02
C ILE A 48 0.98 -3.73 10.67
N TYR A 49 0.27 -4.61 11.38
CA TYR A 49 0.33 -6.05 11.17
C TYR A 49 -0.18 -6.47 9.78
N GLY A 50 -1.32 -5.94 9.33
CA GLY A 50 -1.87 -6.25 8.00
C GLY A 50 -0.96 -5.72 6.89
N TYR A 51 -0.31 -4.56 7.09
CA TYR A 51 0.63 -4.02 6.12
C TYR A 51 1.91 -4.87 6.01
N SER A 52 2.43 -5.36 7.13
CA SER A 52 3.58 -6.29 7.12
C SER A 52 3.26 -7.56 6.33
N VAL A 53 2.11 -8.18 6.59
CA VAL A 53 1.67 -9.38 5.85
C VAL A 53 1.48 -9.05 4.37
N TYR A 54 0.83 -7.94 4.06
CA TYR A 54 0.67 -7.44 2.70
C TYR A 54 2.03 -7.38 1.98
N LEU A 55 3.03 -6.72 2.57
CA LEU A 55 4.36 -6.59 1.99
C LEU A 55 5.01 -7.94 1.70
N SER A 56 4.89 -8.90 2.61
CA SER A 56 5.46 -10.25 2.44
C SER A 56 4.89 -10.98 1.22
N ILE A 57 3.59 -10.81 0.93
CA ILE A 57 2.93 -11.55 -0.16
C ILE A 57 2.63 -10.70 -1.40
N ARG A 58 2.86 -9.38 -1.34
CA ARG A 58 2.65 -8.42 -2.44
C ARG A 58 3.30 -8.88 -3.74
N ARG A 59 4.50 -9.47 -3.68
CA ARG A 59 5.23 -9.98 -4.85
C ARG A 59 4.45 -11.05 -5.64
N ARG A 60 3.59 -11.83 -4.97
CA ARG A 60 2.75 -12.86 -5.60
C ARG A 60 1.47 -12.29 -6.19
N LEU A 61 0.96 -11.20 -5.58
CA LEU A 61 -0.31 -10.56 -5.91
C LEU A 61 -0.21 -9.54 -7.05
N LEU A 62 0.94 -8.89 -7.19
CA LEU A 62 1.19 -7.90 -8.23
C LEU A 62 1.62 -8.54 -9.55
N LYS A 63 1.29 -7.86 -10.65
CA LYS A 63 1.85 -8.20 -11.96
C LYS A 63 3.36 -7.95 -11.93
N LYS A 64 4.15 -8.90 -12.44
CA LYS A 64 5.61 -8.72 -12.58
C LYS A 64 5.84 -7.55 -13.53
N ARG A 65 6.62 -6.55 -13.11
CA ARG A 65 7.03 -5.46 -14.02
C ARG A 65 7.93 -6.09 -15.07
N VAL A 66 7.50 -6.05 -16.33
CA VAL A 66 8.35 -6.42 -17.47
C VAL A 66 9.11 -5.15 -17.83
N PHE A 67 10.44 -5.20 -17.72
CA PHE A 67 11.29 -4.14 -18.23
C PHE A 67 11.34 -4.31 -19.75
N ASN A 68 10.58 -3.49 -20.47
CA ASN A 68 10.61 -3.44 -21.93
C ASN A 68 11.11 -2.05 -22.37
N PRO A 69 12.42 -1.80 -22.31
CA PRO A 69 12.99 -0.57 -22.84
C PRO A 69 12.83 -0.62 -24.36
N MET A 70 11.93 0.18 -24.91
CA MET A 70 11.91 0.45 -26.34
C MET A 70 13.13 1.32 -26.67
N PHE A 71 14.30 0.68 -26.81
CA PHE A 71 15.44 1.32 -27.44
C PHE A 71 15.07 1.49 -28.90
N ASN A 72 14.53 2.65 -29.25
CA ASN A 72 14.26 3.01 -30.62
C ASN A 72 15.64 3.11 -31.30
N THR A 73 16.03 2.05 -32.02
CA THR A 73 17.28 2.00 -32.77
C THR A 73 17.14 3.01 -33.89
N ILE A 74 17.62 4.24 -33.66
CA ILE A 74 17.78 5.25 -34.70
C ILE A 74 18.83 4.64 -35.65
N LYS A 75 18.35 4.18 -36.80
CA LYS A 75 19.18 3.74 -37.92
C LYS A 75 19.69 4.96 -38.69
#